data_AF-A0A9Q1ECZ4-F1
#
_entry.id   AF-A0A9Q1ECZ4-F1
#
_cell.length_a   1.000
_cell.length_b   1.000
_cell.length_c   1.000
_cell.angle_alpha   90.00
_cell.angle_beta   90.00
_cell.angle_gamma   90.00
#
_symmetry.space_group_name_H-M   'P 1'
#
loop_
_entity.id
_entity.type
_entity.pdbx_description
1 polymer ?
#
loop_
_entity_poly.entity_id
_entity_poly.type
_entity_poly.pdbx_seq_one_letter_code
_entity_poly.pdbx_strand_id
1 'polypeptide(L)'
;MSELQLGDRVLSLGADGRLTFSEVILWLDRRPAARERYVLLSTEGSPEPLSLSADHVTFIAPSNATAASPVTMVPVFAKDLRRGHLLYRHCPGGGSLTASRVTDVQESEELGAYAPMTVEGNLIVDGHLASCYALQCRQYLAHLPFAPYRLLHFLRSYVPLFTHLSPLQREQEGQGVHWYASAWLQVGQWFRMVGAMLSVLLWLLGGSVAEKSPAVSAPCQPDIYTQLRELRSQVEAIKIECGDAPVVAFSVSLLDAGRGHSGPFNIDTVLVFRNVITNRGNAYSPSTGVFTTPVDGLYYFSFTGHSAGPHASAVSLFRNAERVATAYDRASPGTVHSVGNGAALWLKAGDRVTLRLWARTLVYGDAALCQTTFSGFLVSLT
;
A
#
# COMPACT_ATOMS: atom_id res chain seq x y z
N MET A 1 -17.45 13.36 -17.73
CA MET A 1 -17.37 12.18 -16.83
C MET A 1 -18.60 11.26 -16.90
N SER A 2 -19.81 11.78 -17.15
CA SER A 2 -21.07 11.02 -17.17
C SER A 2 -21.10 9.80 -18.09
N GLU A 3 -20.46 9.92 -19.26
CA GLU A 3 -20.43 8.89 -20.31
C GLU A 3 -19.34 7.84 -20.14
N LEU A 4 -18.41 8.04 -19.20
CA LEU A 4 -17.27 7.15 -18.99
C LEU A 4 -17.75 5.75 -18.58
N GLN A 5 -17.10 4.71 -19.10
CA GLN A 5 -17.41 3.31 -18.83
C GLN A 5 -16.21 2.59 -18.20
N LEU A 6 -16.50 1.46 -17.53
CA LEU A 6 -15.43 0.57 -17.07
C LEU A 6 -14.74 -0.04 -18.28
N GLY A 7 -13.41 -0.11 -18.24
CA GLY A 7 -12.56 -0.54 -19.36
C GLY A 7 -12.11 0.60 -20.27
N ASP A 8 -12.74 1.78 -20.19
CA ASP A 8 -12.26 2.95 -20.91
C ASP A 8 -10.87 3.34 -20.42
N ARG A 9 -10.02 3.81 -21.34
CA ARG A 9 -8.67 4.27 -21.00
C ARG A 9 -8.63 5.80 -21.02
N VAL A 10 -8.32 6.39 -19.87
CA VAL A 10 -8.24 7.84 -19.68
C VAL A 10 -6.81 8.30 -19.47
N LEU A 11 -6.52 9.53 -19.89
CA LEU A 11 -5.19 10.12 -19.72
C LEU A 11 -4.85 10.24 -18.23
N SER A 12 -3.68 9.76 -17.83
CA SER A 12 -3.20 9.67 -16.45
C SER A 12 -1.68 9.87 -16.42
N LEU A 13 -1.11 10.09 -15.24
CA LEU A 13 0.33 10.15 -14.98
C LEU A 13 0.82 8.79 -14.49
N GLY A 14 1.72 8.18 -15.25
CA GLY A 14 2.35 6.90 -14.90
C GLY A 14 3.39 7.03 -13.80
N ALA A 15 3.77 5.91 -13.20
CA ALA A 15 4.82 5.84 -12.18
C ALA A 15 6.20 6.33 -12.65
N ASP A 16 6.44 6.34 -13.96
CA ASP A 16 7.65 6.88 -14.60
C ASP A 16 7.60 8.42 -14.77
N GLY A 17 6.52 9.06 -14.35
CA GLY A 17 6.30 10.50 -14.49
C GLY A 17 5.89 10.93 -15.89
N ARG A 18 5.56 9.98 -16.79
CA ARG A 18 5.09 10.28 -18.15
C ARG A 18 3.58 10.13 -18.24
N LEU A 19 2.98 10.88 -19.16
CA LEU A 19 1.56 10.74 -19.44
C LEU A 19 1.30 9.41 -20.16
N THR A 20 0.32 8.67 -19.67
CA THR A 20 -0.09 7.36 -20.19
C THR A 20 -1.61 7.24 -20.16
N PHE A 21 -2.16 6.29 -20.92
CA PHE A 21 -3.57 5.97 -20.88
C PHE A 21 -3.83 4.84 -19.88
N SER A 22 -4.49 5.15 -18.77
CA SER A 22 -4.83 4.18 -17.73
C SER A 22 -6.27 3.72 -17.87
N GLU A 23 -6.49 2.41 -17.77
CA GLU A 23 -7.84 1.82 -17.73
C GLU A 23 -8.60 2.20 -16.47
N VAL A 24 -9.89 2.46 -16.61
CA VAL A 24 -10.87 2.66 -15.52
C VAL A 24 -11.39 1.29 -15.08
N ILE A 25 -11.04 0.91 -13.87
CA ILE A 25 -11.27 -0.46 -13.36
C ILE A 25 -12.42 -0.55 -12.35
N LEU A 26 -12.84 0.58 -11.78
CA LEU A 26 -13.89 0.64 -10.77
C LEU A 26 -14.54 2.03 -10.69
N TRP A 27 -15.79 2.11 -10.27
CA TRP A 27 -16.42 3.34 -9.78
C TRP A 27 -16.40 3.36 -8.26
N LEU A 28 -15.75 4.35 -7.63
CA LEU A 28 -15.79 4.54 -6.18
C LEU A 28 -17.10 5.21 -5.74
N ASP A 29 -17.55 6.20 -6.52
CA ASP A 29 -18.85 6.85 -6.41
C ASP A 29 -19.37 7.18 -7.81
N ARG A 30 -20.66 6.92 -8.06
CA ARG A 30 -21.35 7.32 -9.30
C ARG A 30 -22.79 7.67 -8.99
N ARG A 31 -23.08 8.96 -8.86
CA ARG A 31 -24.43 9.49 -8.58
C ARG A 31 -24.78 10.62 -9.54
N PRO A 32 -25.30 10.31 -10.75
CA PRO A 32 -25.62 11.31 -11.78
C PRO A 32 -26.68 12.34 -11.35
N ALA A 33 -27.58 11.95 -10.45
CA ALA A 33 -28.67 12.80 -9.96
C ALA A 33 -28.34 13.51 -8.63
N ALA A 34 -27.17 13.28 -8.04
CA ALA A 34 -26.80 13.94 -6.79
C ALA A 34 -26.49 15.42 -7.05
N ARG A 35 -26.93 16.29 -6.15
CA ARG A 35 -26.45 17.67 -6.08
C ARG A 35 -25.34 17.73 -5.04
N GLU A 36 -24.16 18.14 -5.46
CA GLU A 36 -22.99 18.23 -4.60
C GLU A 36 -22.37 19.62 -4.68
N ARG A 37 -21.66 19.99 -3.62
CA ARG A 37 -20.87 21.22 -3.58
C ARG A 37 -19.48 20.98 -4.14
N TYR A 38 -19.12 21.78 -5.12
CA TYR A 38 -17.86 21.75 -5.82
C TYR A 38 -17.07 23.02 -5.57
N VAL A 39 -15.75 22.86 -5.48
CA VAL A 39 -14.76 23.92 -5.56
C VAL A 39 -14.34 24.02 -7.02
N LEU A 40 -14.65 25.16 -7.64
CA LEU A 40 -14.27 25.53 -8.98
C LEU A 40 -12.93 26.27 -8.96
N LEU A 41 -11.95 25.72 -9.68
CA LEU A 41 -10.58 26.21 -9.70
C LEU A 41 -10.25 26.75 -11.09
N SER A 42 -10.22 28.07 -11.23
CA SER A 42 -9.76 28.71 -12.47
C SER A 42 -8.24 28.80 -12.47
N THR A 43 -7.62 28.43 -13.59
CA THR A 43 -6.15 28.44 -13.73
C THR A 43 -5.68 29.21 -14.96
N GLU A 44 -4.46 29.73 -14.90
CA GLU A 44 -3.87 30.47 -16.01
C GLU A 44 -3.79 29.61 -17.29
N GLY A 45 -4.34 30.14 -18.37
CA GLY A 45 -4.31 29.52 -19.68
C GLY A 45 -5.26 28.32 -19.86
N SER A 46 -6.09 27.98 -18.87
CA SER A 46 -7.19 27.02 -19.03
C SER A 46 -8.49 27.76 -19.35
N PRO A 47 -9.22 27.37 -20.42
CA PRO A 47 -10.53 27.95 -20.70
C PRO A 47 -11.61 27.46 -19.73
N GLU A 48 -11.46 26.27 -19.17
CA GLU A 48 -12.42 25.64 -18.27
C GLU A 48 -11.83 25.52 -16.85
N PRO A 49 -12.64 25.81 -15.81
CA PRO A 49 -12.23 25.59 -14.43
C PRO A 49 -12.26 24.08 -14.10
N LEU A 50 -11.37 23.65 -13.21
CA LEU A 50 -11.42 22.30 -12.65
C LEU A 50 -12.46 22.26 -11.52
N SER A 51 -13.46 21.39 -11.65
CA SER A 51 -14.52 21.18 -10.64
C SER A 51 -14.22 19.95 -9.78
N LEU A 52 -14.04 20.15 -8.47
CA LEU A 52 -13.75 19.06 -7.51
C LEU A 52 -14.57 19.20 -6.24
N SER A 53 -14.98 18.09 -5.61
CA SER A 53 -15.59 18.16 -4.28
C SER A 53 -14.57 18.66 -3.26
N ALA A 54 -15.04 19.28 -2.16
CA ALA A 54 -14.18 19.90 -1.16
C ALA A 54 -13.07 18.99 -0.60
N ASP A 55 -13.38 17.69 -0.42
CA ASP A 55 -12.47 16.68 0.10
C ASP A 55 -11.73 15.89 -1.01
N HIS A 56 -11.88 16.28 -2.28
CA HIS A 56 -11.14 15.64 -3.37
C HIS A 56 -9.67 16.03 -3.33
N VAL A 57 -8.77 15.07 -3.57
CA VAL A 57 -7.32 15.32 -3.57
C VAL A 57 -6.82 15.68 -4.97
N THR A 58 -6.07 16.77 -5.08
CA THR A 58 -5.27 17.14 -6.26
C THR A 58 -3.82 17.41 -5.83
N PHE A 59 -2.98 17.84 -6.76
CA PHE A 59 -1.54 17.97 -6.56
C PHE A 59 -1.09 19.40 -6.88
N ILE A 60 -0.38 20.00 -5.93
CA ILE A 60 0.30 21.28 -6.15
C ILE A 60 1.79 21.08 -6.43
N ALA A 61 2.32 21.91 -7.32
CA ALA A 61 3.74 22.02 -7.59
C ALA A 61 4.41 22.96 -6.56
N PRO A 62 5.68 22.72 -6.16
CA PRO A 62 6.45 23.66 -5.35
C PRO A 62 6.62 24.99 -6.09
N SER A 63 6.66 26.10 -5.35
CA SER A 63 6.67 27.47 -5.89
C SER A 63 7.82 27.78 -6.88
N ASN A 64 8.88 26.97 -6.90
CA ASN A 64 10.06 27.14 -7.75
C ASN A 64 10.11 26.17 -8.95
N ALA A 65 9.06 25.37 -9.18
CA ALA A 65 9.10 24.33 -10.20
C ALA A 65 8.93 24.90 -11.62
N THR A 66 10.05 25.11 -12.33
CA THR A 66 10.07 25.16 -13.80
C THR A 66 10.06 23.74 -14.37
N ALA A 67 9.45 23.59 -15.55
CA ALA A 67 8.94 22.37 -16.19
C ALA A 67 9.92 21.18 -16.48
N ALA A 68 11.02 21.04 -15.75
CA ALA A 68 12.06 20.02 -15.99
C ALA A 68 12.56 19.28 -14.74
N SER A 69 11.92 19.43 -13.58
CA SER A 69 12.30 18.73 -12.34
C SER A 69 11.37 17.54 -12.08
N PRO A 70 11.83 16.42 -11.46
CA PRO A 70 10.95 15.33 -11.06
C PRO A 70 9.72 15.87 -10.35
N VAL A 71 8.54 15.50 -10.86
CA VAL A 71 7.23 16.03 -10.47
C VAL A 71 7.05 15.84 -8.97
N THR A 72 7.40 16.85 -8.19
CA THR A 72 7.24 16.82 -6.73
C THR A 72 5.78 17.14 -6.46
N MET A 73 4.96 16.10 -6.47
CA MET A 73 3.52 16.22 -6.25
C MET A 73 3.23 16.29 -4.76
N VAL A 74 2.79 17.46 -4.28
CA VAL A 74 2.28 17.59 -2.92
C VAL A 74 0.76 17.42 -2.96
N PRO A 75 0.20 16.35 -2.36
CA PRO A 75 -1.25 16.16 -2.34
C PRO A 75 -1.91 17.21 -1.45
N VAL A 76 -3.01 17.78 -1.92
CA VAL A 76 -3.80 18.80 -1.22
C VAL A 76 -5.28 18.60 -1.50
N PHE A 77 -6.12 18.91 -0.52
CA PHE A 77 -7.57 18.92 -0.72
C PHE A 77 -8.02 20.13 -1.53
N ALA A 78 -9.10 19.97 -2.29
CA ALA A 78 -9.67 21.06 -3.06
C ALA A 78 -10.08 22.25 -2.18
N LYS A 79 -10.67 22.02 -1.00
CA LYS A 79 -11.05 23.08 -0.05
C LYS A 79 -9.87 23.89 0.51
N ASP A 80 -8.67 23.33 0.49
CA ASP A 80 -7.46 23.96 1.01
C ASP A 80 -6.69 24.72 -0.09
N LEU A 81 -7.15 24.65 -1.34
CA LEU A 81 -6.56 25.41 -2.45
C LEU A 81 -6.89 26.89 -2.34
N ARG A 82 -5.88 27.71 -2.68
CA ARG A 82 -5.97 29.16 -2.65
C ARG A 82 -5.42 29.72 -3.95
N ARG A 83 -5.87 30.93 -4.29
CA ARG A 83 -5.27 31.72 -5.38
C ARG A 83 -3.76 31.79 -5.19
N GLY A 84 -3.02 31.58 -6.27
CA GLY A 84 -1.56 31.55 -6.29
C GLY A 84 -0.93 30.15 -6.20
N HIS A 85 -1.65 29.11 -5.76
CA HIS A 85 -1.18 27.73 -5.85
C HIS A 85 -0.95 27.31 -7.31
N LEU A 86 -0.04 26.37 -7.53
CA LEU A 86 0.32 25.87 -8.86
C LEU A 86 -0.23 24.46 -9.05
N LEU A 87 -1.19 24.26 -9.94
CA LEU A 87 -1.73 22.94 -10.29
C LEU A 87 -1.06 22.37 -11.53
N TYR A 88 -0.95 21.05 -11.62
CA TYR A 88 -0.43 20.39 -12.82
C TYR A 88 -1.50 20.34 -13.91
N ARG A 89 -1.17 20.95 -15.06
CA ARG A 89 -2.02 21.05 -16.24
C ARG A 89 -1.38 20.38 -17.44
N HIS A 90 -2.14 19.54 -18.12
CA HIS A 90 -1.78 18.95 -19.40
C HIS A 90 -1.96 19.98 -20.53
N CYS A 91 -0.87 20.23 -21.26
CA CYS A 91 -0.91 21.02 -22.49
C CYS A 91 -1.02 20.07 -23.70
N PRO A 92 -2.12 20.10 -24.49
CA PRO A 92 -2.35 19.17 -25.59
C PRO A 92 -1.23 19.12 -26.66
N GLY A 93 -0.43 20.18 -26.78
CA GLY A 93 0.69 20.25 -27.73
C GLY A 93 2.07 19.84 -27.17
N GLY A 94 2.20 19.60 -25.86
CA GLY A 94 3.51 19.46 -25.20
C GLY A 94 3.83 18.08 -24.64
N GLY A 95 2.89 17.14 -24.63
CA GLY A 95 3.09 15.78 -24.11
C GLY A 95 3.53 15.69 -22.64
N SER A 96 3.47 16.81 -21.89
CA SER A 96 3.98 16.95 -20.54
C SER A 96 3.03 17.79 -19.68
N LEU A 97 3.15 17.63 -18.37
CA LEU A 97 2.43 18.44 -17.39
C LEU A 97 3.21 19.73 -17.13
N THR A 98 2.48 20.84 -17.10
CA THR A 98 2.98 22.18 -16.81
C THR A 98 2.32 22.71 -15.55
N ALA A 99 3.04 23.48 -14.75
CA ALA A 99 2.46 24.14 -13.59
C ALA A 99 1.64 25.36 -14.06
N SER A 100 0.36 25.39 -13.73
CA SER A 100 -0.54 26.52 -13.98
C SER A 100 -1.03 27.12 -12.67
N ARG A 101 -1.02 28.44 -12.57
CA ARG A 101 -1.41 29.15 -11.34
C ARG A 101 -2.92 29.23 -11.22
N VAL A 102 -3.42 28.96 -10.02
CA VAL A 102 -4.82 29.20 -9.64
C VAL A 102 -5.06 30.71 -9.56
N THR A 103 -5.91 31.23 -10.44
CA THR A 103 -6.31 32.64 -10.50
C THR A 103 -7.55 32.91 -9.66
N ASP A 104 -8.45 31.92 -9.58
CA ASP A 104 -9.69 32.04 -8.82
C ASP A 104 -10.13 30.71 -8.19
N VAL A 105 -10.82 30.81 -7.06
CA VAL A 105 -11.41 29.69 -6.33
C VAL A 105 -12.84 30.10 -5.97
N GLN A 106 -13.81 29.38 -6.50
CA GLN A 106 -15.24 29.61 -6.25
C GLN A 106 -15.90 28.33 -5.75
N GLU A 107 -17.05 28.46 -5.10
CA GLU A 107 -17.90 27.33 -4.76
C GLU A 107 -19.14 27.34 -5.64
N SER A 108 -19.54 26.18 -6.12
CA SER A 108 -20.74 25.98 -6.96
C SER A 108 -21.45 24.69 -6.54
N GLU A 109 -22.77 24.67 -6.69
CA GLU A 109 -23.54 23.42 -6.57
C GLU A 109 -23.83 22.88 -7.97
N GLU A 110 -23.30 21.70 -8.25
CA GLU A 110 -23.43 21.05 -9.56
C GLU A 110 -24.14 19.70 -9.44
N LEU A 111 -24.69 19.25 -10.57
CA LEU A 111 -25.38 17.97 -10.67
C LEU A 111 -24.40 16.88 -11.12
N GLY A 112 -24.43 15.75 -10.42
CA GLY A 112 -23.63 14.59 -10.68
C GLY A 112 -22.41 14.51 -9.77
N ALA A 113 -22.11 13.31 -9.27
CA ALA A 113 -20.88 12.99 -8.55
C ALA A 113 -20.23 11.75 -9.14
N TYR A 114 -18.97 11.86 -9.52
CA TYR A 114 -18.25 10.84 -10.30
C TYR A 114 -16.83 10.66 -9.75
N ALA A 115 -16.52 9.47 -9.25
CA ALA A 115 -15.19 9.11 -8.78
C ALA A 115 -14.74 7.79 -9.43
N PRO A 116 -14.28 7.83 -10.69
CA PRO A 116 -13.72 6.65 -11.35
C PRO A 116 -12.34 6.32 -10.77
N MET A 117 -12.03 5.04 -10.65
CA MET A 117 -10.71 4.54 -10.23
C MET A 117 -9.97 3.99 -11.44
N THR A 118 -8.81 4.58 -11.71
CA THR A 118 -7.88 4.08 -12.73
C THR A 118 -6.84 3.13 -12.11
N VAL A 119 -6.17 2.35 -12.95
CA VAL A 119 -5.00 1.54 -12.54
C VAL A 119 -3.92 2.41 -11.88
N GLU A 120 -3.58 3.56 -12.48
CA GLU A 120 -2.60 4.51 -11.93
C GLU A 120 -3.11 5.25 -10.67
N GLY A 121 -4.42 5.28 -10.44
CA GLY A 121 -5.05 5.97 -9.29
C GLY A 121 -5.02 7.49 -9.37
N ASN A 122 -4.78 8.02 -10.56
CA ASN A 122 -4.91 9.42 -10.92
C ASN A 122 -5.45 9.51 -12.35
N LEU A 123 -5.91 10.69 -12.76
CA LEU A 123 -6.40 10.97 -14.10
C LEU A 123 -6.36 12.47 -14.43
N ILE A 124 -6.40 12.80 -15.71
CA ILE A 124 -6.54 14.18 -16.18
C ILE A 124 -8.02 14.50 -16.38
N VAL A 125 -8.50 15.54 -15.68
CA VAL A 125 -9.88 16.05 -15.73
C VAL A 125 -9.82 17.54 -16.06
N ASP A 126 -10.57 17.97 -17.07
CA ASP A 126 -10.62 19.39 -17.51
C ASP A 126 -9.21 19.98 -17.71
N GLY A 127 -8.31 19.17 -18.26
CA GLY A 127 -6.91 19.52 -18.50
C GLY A 127 -5.99 19.48 -17.27
N HIS A 128 -6.46 19.12 -16.09
CA HIS A 128 -5.69 19.13 -14.84
C HIS A 128 -5.52 17.74 -14.23
N LEU A 129 -4.40 17.51 -13.54
CA LEU A 129 -4.16 16.27 -12.82
C LEU A 129 -4.98 16.21 -11.52
N ALA A 130 -5.78 15.16 -11.36
CA ALA A 130 -6.55 14.88 -10.17
C ALA A 130 -6.29 13.45 -9.67
N SER A 131 -6.37 13.25 -8.35
CA SER A 131 -6.38 11.91 -7.78
C SER A 131 -7.70 11.21 -8.07
N CYS A 132 -7.74 9.87 -8.06
CA CYS A 132 -9.00 9.13 -8.01
C CYS A 132 -9.67 9.14 -6.63
N TYR A 133 -8.99 9.64 -5.58
CA TYR A 133 -9.42 9.50 -4.19
C TYR A 133 -9.83 10.85 -3.56
N ALA A 134 -10.81 10.78 -2.65
CA ALA A 134 -11.35 11.92 -1.89
C ALA A 134 -11.11 11.83 -0.36
N LEU A 135 -10.09 11.09 0.06
CA LEU A 135 -9.74 10.91 1.49
C LEU A 135 -8.27 11.23 1.73
N GLN A 136 -7.96 11.85 2.88
CA GLN A 136 -6.58 12.10 3.35
C GLN A 136 -5.92 10.80 3.82
N CYS A 137 -5.71 9.86 2.91
CA CYS A 137 -4.70 8.84 3.08
C CYS A 137 -3.58 9.25 2.14
N ARG A 138 -2.34 9.44 2.66
CA ARG A 138 -1.12 9.56 1.82
C ARG A 138 -1.30 8.60 0.64
N GLN A 139 -1.18 9.07 -0.61
CA GLN A 139 -1.60 8.34 -1.82
C GLN A 139 -1.20 6.84 -1.85
N TYR A 140 -0.06 6.49 -1.25
CA TYR A 140 0.38 5.11 -1.01
C TYR A 140 -0.61 4.25 -0.19
N LEU A 141 -1.16 4.80 0.89
CA LEU A 141 -2.17 4.17 1.75
C LEU A 141 -3.55 4.15 1.11
N ALA A 142 -3.85 5.04 0.16
CA ALA A 142 -5.12 5.00 -0.58
C ALA A 142 -5.17 3.82 -1.57
N HIS A 143 -4.02 3.28 -2.01
CA HIS A 143 -3.96 2.09 -2.85
C HIS A 143 -4.17 0.79 -2.08
N LEU A 144 -3.80 0.75 -0.80
CA LEU A 144 -3.80 -0.47 0.01
C LEU A 144 -5.21 -1.10 0.16
N PRO A 145 -6.28 -0.33 0.44
CA PRO A 145 -7.65 -0.84 0.43
C PRO A 145 -8.02 -1.48 -0.91
N PHE A 146 -7.59 -0.90 -2.03
CA PHE A 146 -7.98 -1.37 -3.36
C PHE A 146 -6.96 -2.32 -4.00
N ALA A 147 -5.90 -2.70 -3.28
CA ALA A 147 -4.87 -3.62 -3.73
C ALA A 147 -5.43 -5.00 -4.13
N PRO A 148 -6.41 -5.60 -3.41
CA PRO A 148 -7.03 -6.87 -3.82
C PRO A 148 -7.71 -6.78 -5.19
N TYR A 149 -8.45 -5.69 -5.48
CA TYR A 149 -9.11 -5.49 -6.77
C TYR A 149 -8.10 -5.28 -7.90
N ARG A 150 -7.01 -4.54 -7.64
CA ARG A 150 -5.92 -4.34 -8.61
C ARG A 150 -5.16 -5.63 -8.89
N LEU A 151 -4.92 -6.44 -7.88
CA LEU A 151 -4.28 -7.75 -8.01
C LEU A 151 -5.18 -8.70 -8.82
N LEU A 152 -6.48 -8.75 -8.54
CA LEU A 152 -7.45 -9.52 -9.32
C LEU A 152 -7.48 -9.07 -10.79
N HIS A 153 -7.48 -7.76 -11.04
CA HIS A 153 -7.41 -7.21 -12.40
C HIS A 153 -6.10 -7.60 -13.10
N PHE A 154 -4.97 -7.51 -12.40
CA PHE A 154 -3.66 -7.93 -12.92
C PHE A 154 -3.62 -9.45 -13.20
N LEU A 155 -4.17 -10.29 -12.32
CA LEU A 155 -4.20 -11.74 -12.54
C LEU A 155 -5.11 -12.12 -13.72
N ARG A 156 -6.18 -11.35 -13.97
CA ARG A 156 -7.05 -11.53 -15.14
C ARG A 156 -6.31 -11.36 -16.46
N SER A 157 -5.35 -10.44 -16.56
CA SER A 157 -4.63 -10.20 -17.83
C SER A 157 -3.60 -11.28 -18.17
N TYR A 158 -3.19 -12.12 -17.21
CA TYR A 158 -2.16 -13.14 -17.41
C TYR A 158 -2.64 -14.59 -17.32
N VAL A 159 -3.77 -14.87 -16.66
CA VAL A 159 -4.23 -16.24 -16.41
C VAL A 159 -5.68 -16.45 -16.90
N PRO A 160 -5.89 -17.21 -18.01
CA PRO A 160 -7.21 -17.43 -18.62
C PRO A 160 -8.24 -18.06 -17.67
N LEU A 161 -7.81 -18.79 -16.65
CA LEU A 161 -8.67 -19.44 -15.66
C LEU A 161 -9.52 -18.42 -14.88
N PHE A 162 -9.02 -17.21 -14.64
CA PHE A 162 -9.74 -16.17 -13.90
C PHE A 162 -10.79 -15.44 -14.74
N THR A 163 -10.86 -15.71 -16.06
CA THR A 163 -11.93 -15.17 -16.91
C THR A 163 -13.31 -15.72 -16.53
N HIS A 164 -13.37 -16.93 -15.95
CA HIS A 164 -14.60 -17.62 -15.55
C HIS A 164 -15.04 -17.37 -14.10
N LEU A 165 -14.21 -16.73 -13.26
CA LEU A 165 -14.57 -16.35 -11.88
C LEU A 165 -15.32 -15.01 -11.89
N SER A 166 -16.52 -14.99 -12.48
CA SER A 166 -17.37 -13.82 -12.55
C SER A 166 -18.57 -13.91 -11.61
N PRO A 167 -18.47 -13.28 -10.41
CA PRO A 167 -19.64 -12.64 -9.81
C PRO A 167 -19.60 -11.11 -9.93
N LEU A 168 -18.43 -10.49 -10.20
CA LEU A 168 -18.26 -9.03 -10.08
C LEU A 168 -18.70 -8.21 -11.29
N GLN A 169 -18.95 -8.83 -12.45
CA GLN A 169 -19.47 -8.10 -13.62
C GLN A 169 -20.97 -7.76 -13.50
N ARG A 170 -21.66 -8.25 -12.45
CA ARG A 170 -23.07 -7.95 -12.19
C ARG A 170 -23.30 -6.61 -11.47
N GLU A 171 -22.25 -5.90 -11.04
CA GLU A 171 -22.37 -4.56 -10.43
C GLU A 171 -22.11 -3.43 -11.46
N GLN A 172 -22.44 -3.63 -12.74
CA GLN A 172 -22.37 -2.57 -13.76
C GLN A 172 -23.41 -1.44 -13.56
N GLU A 173 -24.34 -1.57 -12.61
CA GLU A 173 -25.49 -0.65 -12.43
C GLU A 173 -25.61 -0.02 -11.04
N GLY A 174 -24.61 -0.18 -10.17
CA GLY A 174 -24.65 0.40 -8.81
C GLY A 174 -24.64 1.93 -8.84
N GLN A 175 -25.80 2.57 -8.73
CA GLN A 175 -25.91 3.99 -8.41
C GLN A 175 -25.52 4.19 -6.94
N GLY A 176 -24.57 5.09 -6.66
CA GLY A 176 -24.11 5.37 -5.30
C GLY A 176 -22.62 5.14 -5.08
N VAL A 177 -22.22 5.21 -3.81
CA VAL A 177 -20.87 4.86 -3.35
C VAL A 177 -20.76 3.35 -3.32
N HIS A 178 -19.71 2.80 -3.95
CA HIS A 178 -19.48 1.37 -4.00
C HIS A 178 -19.43 0.76 -2.59
N TRP A 179 -20.05 -0.40 -2.36
CA TRP A 179 -20.16 -1.01 -1.00
C TRP A 179 -18.79 -1.15 -0.31
N TYR A 180 -17.77 -1.48 -1.10
CA TYR A 180 -16.40 -1.61 -0.60
C TYR A 180 -15.83 -0.25 -0.18
N ALA A 181 -16.07 0.80 -0.97
CA ALA A 181 -15.66 2.16 -0.62
C ALA A 181 -16.45 2.68 0.59
N SER A 182 -17.73 2.35 0.72
CA SER A 182 -18.56 2.75 1.85
C SER A 182 -18.15 2.06 3.16
N ALA A 183 -17.79 0.77 3.12
CA ALA A 183 -17.24 0.06 4.28
C ALA A 183 -15.96 0.74 4.81
N TRP A 184 -15.08 1.20 3.92
CA TRP A 184 -13.87 1.93 4.32
C TRP A 184 -14.15 3.35 4.81
N LEU A 185 -15.12 4.06 4.21
CA LEU A 185 -15.59 5.35 4.73
C LEU A 185 -16.14 5.22 6.15
N GLN A 186 -16.89 4.14 6.43
CA GLN A 186 -17.40 3.85 7.77
C GLN A 186 -16.28 3.57 8.77
N VAL A 187 -15.24 2.81 8.39
CA VAL A 187 -14.05 2.61 9.22
C VAL A 187 -13.37 3.95 9.55
N GLY A 188 -13.21 4.84 8.55
CA GLY A 188 -12.66 6.17 8.76
C GLY A 188 -13.48 7.03 9.72
N GLN A 189 -14.81 7.01 9.58
CA GLN A 189 -15.72 7.70 10.52
C GLN A 189 -15.66 7.11 11.93
N TRP A 190 -15.47 5.80 12.05
CA TRP A 190 -15.31 5.10 13.32
C TRP A 190 -14.08 5.58 14.08
N PHE A 191 -12.93 5.71 13.40
CA PHE A 191 -11.72 6.29 13.99
C PHE A 191 -11.93 7.76 14.42
N ARG A 192 -12.68 8.56 13.66
CA ARG A 192 -13.03 9.95 14.06
C ARG A 192 -13.92 9.98 15.31
N MET A 193 -14.89 9.09 15.44
CA MET A 193 -15.75 8.98 16.62
C MET A 193 -14.99 8.50 17.86
N VAL A 194 -14.17 7.46 17.73
CA VAL A 194 -13.35 6.94 18.84
C VAL A 194 -12.38 8.01 19.33
N GLY A 195 -11.75 8.76 18.40
CA GLY A 195 -10.94 9.91 18.73
C GLY A 195 -11.72 10.97 19.51
N ALA A 196 -12.91 11.36 19.05
CA ALA A 196 -13.77 12.33 19.74
C ALA A 196 -14.24 11.86 21.13
N MET A 197 -14.56 10.58 21.29
CA MET A 197 -14.95 9.99 22.59
C MET A 197 -13.79 9.97 23.57
N LEU A 198 -12.57 9.69 23.11
CA LEU A 198 -11.36 9.76 23.94
C LEU A 198 -11.13 11.19 24.45
N SER A 199 -11.37 12.20 23.60
CA SER A 199 -11.30 13.62 23.98
C SER A 199 -12.29 13.98 25.10
N VAL A 200 -13.52 13.48 25.02
CA VAL A 200 -14.56 13.71 26.02
C VAL A 200 -14.26 12.96 27.32
N LEU A 201 -13.71 11.75 27.23
CA LEU A 201 -13.29 10.96 28.39
C LEU A 201 -12.14 11.63 29.15
N LEU A 202 -11.17 12.20 28.42
CA LEU A 202 -10.12 13.05 28.99
C LEU A 202 -10.67 14.32 29.66
N TRP A 203 -11.75 14.89 29.13
CA TRP A 203 -12.43 16.04 29.73
C TRP A 203 -13.20 15.68 31.01
N LEU A 204 -13.84 14.51 31.05
CA LEU A 204 -14.57 14.02 32.22
C LEU A 204 -13.66 13.56 33.38
N LEU A 205 -12.45 13.08 33.07
CA LEU A 205 -11.46 12.66 34.07
C LEU A 205 -10.67 13.83 34.69
N GLY A 206 -10.86 15.07 34.20
CA GLY A 206 -10.14 16.28 34.63
C GLY A 206 -10.97 17.26 35.46
N GLY A 207 -11.94 16.81 36.25
CA GLY A 207 -12.85 17.69 36.99
C GLY A 207 -12.27 18.41 38.22
N SER A 208 -12.26 19.75 38.13
CA SER A 208 -12.44 20.75 39.21
C SER A 208 -11.26 21.12 40.13
N VAL A 209 -10.77 22.37 39.97
CA VAL A 209 -10.35 23.22 41.10
C VAL A 209 -11.03 24.57 40.94
N ALA A 210 -11.72 25.01 41.99
CA ALA A 210 -12.37 26.30 42.10
C ALA A 210 -11.43 27.34 42.73
N GLU A 211 -11.29 28.54 42.14
CA GLU A 211 -11.15 29.77 42.93
C GLU A 211 -11.50 31.05 42.15
N LYS A 212 -12.40 31.84 42.77
CA LYS A 212 -12.68 33.30 42.72
C LYS A 212 -12.39 34.14 41.48
N SER A 213 -13.43 34.88 41.07
CA SER A 213 -13.30 36.16 40.34
C SER A 213 -12.76 37.27 41.27
N PRO A 214 -11.98 38.22 40.72
CA PRO A 214 -12.61 39.41 40.14
C PRO A 214 -12.05 39.81 38.76
N ALA A 215 -12.95 40.38 37.95
CA ALA A 215 -12.79 41.42 36.93
C ALA A 215 -11.59 41.40 35.93
N VAL A 216 -11.96 41.30 34.64
CA VAL A 216 -11.30 41.84 33.42
C VAL A 216 -10.07 41.08 32.87
N SER A 217 -10.32 40.15 31.94
CA SER A 217 -9.86 40.18 30.53
C SER A 217 -10.08 38.80 29.89
N ALA A 218 -10.54 38.77 28.63
CA ALA A 218 -10.89 37.55 27.91
C ALA A 218 -9.70 36.56 27.80
N PRO A 219 -9.93 35.22 27.85
CA PRO A 219 -8.86 34.28 27.58
C PRO A 219 -8.45 34.40 26.12
N CYS A 220 -7.18 34.79 25.92
CA CYS A 220 -6.51 34.84 24.63
C CYS A 220 -6.61 33.46 23.96
N GLN A 221 -7.08 33.41 22.72
CA GLN A 221 -6.97 32.22 21.88
C GLN A 221 -5.51 31.71 21.89
N PRO A 222 -5.27 30.39 21.90
CA PRO A 222 -3.90 29.87 21.87
C PRO A 222 -3.18 30.44 20.64
N ASP A 223 -2.03 31.05 20.90
CA ASP A 223 -1.21 31.73 19.90
C ASP A 223 -0.90 30.79 18.73
N ILE A 224 -1.09 31.26 17.50
CA ILE A 224 -0.86 30.52 16.25
C ILE A 224 0.52 29.85 16.25
N TYR A 225 1.52 30.46 16.89
CA TYR A 225 2.88 29.88 17.02
C TYR A 225 2.96 28.66 17.95
N THR A 226 2.08 28.56 18.94
CA THR A 226 1.97 27.36 19.81
C THR A 226 1.28 26.22 19.06
N GLN A 227 0.21 26.52 18.31
CA GLN A 227 -0.44 25.53 17.44
C GLN A 227 0.49 25.07 16.31
N LEU A 228 1.27 25.97 15.70
CA LEU A 228 2.27 25.61 14.69
C LEU A 228 3.41 24.75 15.23
N ARG A 229 3.85 24.99 16.47
CA ARG A 229 4.86 24.15 17.12
C ARG A 229 4.32 22.75 17.42
N GLU A 230 3.09 22.67 17.90
CA GLU A 230 2.42 21.41 18.17
C GLU A 230 2.16 20.62 16.88
N LEU A 231 1.63 21.27 15.84
CA LEU A 231 1.40 20.65 14.54
C LEU A 231 2.71 20.19 13.89
N ARG A 232 3.78 20.99 14.01
CA ARG A 232 5.12 20.61 13.53
C ARG A 232 5.67 19.41 14.31
N SER A 233 5.46 19.37 15.63
CA SER A 233 5.84 18.23 16.46
C SER A 233 5.09 16.96 16.03
N GLN A 234 3.77 17.05 15.81
CA GLN A 234 2.94 15.93 15.37
C GLN A 234 3.28 15.46 13.95
N VAL A 235 3.54 16.40 13.02
CA VAL A 235 3.97 16.06 11.66
C VAL A 235 5.35 15.40 11.67
N GLU A 236 6.28 15.86 12.51
CA GLU A 236 7.60 15.24 12.63
C GLU A 236 7.49 13.82 13.25
N ALA A 237 6.64 13.64 14.26
CA ALA A 237 6.34 12.33 14.84
C ALA A 237 5.74 11.36 13.82
N ILE A 238 4.77 11.81 13.00
CA ILE A 238 4.13 11.00 11.94
C ILE A 238 5.11 10.72 10.78
N LYS A 239 6.03 11.65 10.50
CA LYS A 239 7.05 11.47 9.46
C LYS A 239 8.08 10.42 9.86
N ILE A 240 8.41 10.34 11.14
CA ILE A 240 9.25 9.28 11.73
C ILE A 240 8.54 7.92 11.67
N GLU A 241 7.23 7.83 11.93
CA GLU A 241 6.49 6.56 11.87
C GLU A 241 6.29 6.00 10.45
N CYS A 242 6.07 6.84 9.43
CA CYS A 242 5.78 6.37 8.07
C CYS A 242 6.97 6.38 7.09
N GLY A 243 8.09 7.01 7.44
CA GLY A 243 9.25 7.18 6.55
C GLY A 243 10.32 6.10 6.66
N ASP A 244 10.41 5.43 7.82
CA ASP A 244 11.52 4.54 8.18
C ASP A 244 11.08 3.16 8.69
N ALA A 245 9.79 2.80 8.52
CA ALA A 245 9.31 1.49 8.95
C ALA A 245 10.12 0.39 8.25
N PRO A 246 10.86 -0.46 8.99
CA PRO A 246 11.78 -1.44 8.43
C PRO A 246 11.02 -2.47 7.61
N VAL A 247 11.15 -2.41 6.28
CA VAL A 247 10.58 -3.42 5.38
C VAL A 247 11.53 -4.60 5.30
N VAL A 248 11.10 -5.76 5.81
CA VAL A 248 11.89 -7.00 5.82
C VAL A 248 11.14 -8.07 5.06
N ALA A 249 11.75 -8.59 4.00
CA ALA A 249 11.21 -9.70 3.23
C ALA A 249 12.32 -10.43 2.50
N PHE A 250 12.33 -11.76 2.54
CA PHE A 250 13.24 -12.58 1.76
C PHE A 250 12.51 -13.74 1.10
N SER A 251 13.03 -14.16 -0.05
CA SER A 251 12.61 -15.36 -0.75
C SER A 251 13.82 -15.96 -1.43
N VAL A 252 14.10 -17.22 -1.14
CA VAL A 252 15.31 -17.91 -1.59
C VAL A 252 14.98 -19.33 -2.04
N SER A 253 15.76 -19.83 -3.00
CA SER A 253 15.69 -21.21 -3.48
C SER A 253 17.05 -21.92 -3.34
N LEU A 254 17.01 -23.25 -3.27
CA LEU A 254 18.13 -24.04 -2.75
C LEU A 254 19.44 -23.85 -3.53
N LEU A 255 19.39 -23.97 -4.86
CA LEU A 255 20.56 -23.94 -5.75
C LEU A 255 20.56 -22.69 -6.63
N ASP A 256 21.72 -22.06 -6.74
CA ASP A 256 22.02 -20.92 -7.62
C ASP A 256 22.37 -21.33 -9.06
N ALA A 257 22.78 -22.57 -9.27
CA ALA A 257 22.97 -23.16 -10.60
C ALA A 257 22.70 -24.67 -10.62
N GLY A 258 22.27 -25.17 -11.78
CA GLY A 258 22.08 -26.59 -12.02
C GLY A 258 20.92 -27.20 -11.22
N ARG A 259 21.00 -28.53 -11.03
CA ARG A 259 19.99 -29.31 -10.33
C ARG A 259 20.63 -30.50 -9.61
N GLY A 260 20.05 -30.92 -8.48
CA GLY A 260 20.57 -32.04 -7.72
C GLY A 260 19.99 -32.18 -6.31
N HIS A 261 20.43 -33.21 -5.61
CA HIS A 261 20.06 -33.47 -4.23
C HIS A 261 21.01 -32.79 -3.25
N SER A 262 20.47 -32.26 -2.15
CA SER A 262 21.23 -31.88 -0.95
C SER A 262 20.95 -32.88 0.16
N GLY A 263 22.02 -33.40 0.76
CA GLY A 263 21.97 -34.58 1.63
C GLY A 263 22.03 -35.89 0.85
N PRO A 264 21.87 -37.05 1.52
CA PRO A 264 21.66 -37.17 2.96
C PRO A 264 22.90 -36.81 3.79
N PHE A 265 22.68 -36.08 4.88
CA PHE A 265 23.71 -35.79 5.88
C PHE A 265 23.57 -36.72 7.09
N ASN A 266 24.65 -36.94 7.83
CA ASN A 266 24.63 -37.83 9.01
C ASN A 266 23.97 -37.20 10.24
N ILE A 267 23.77 -35.88 10.23
CA ILE A 267 23.17 -35.09 11.32
C ILE A 267 22.20 -34.06 10.73
N ASP A 268 21.33 -33.52 11.58
CA ASP A 268 20.46 -32.41 11.21
C ASP A 268 21.31 -31.21 10.76
N THR A 269 21.12 -30.78 9.52
CA THR A 269 22.01 -29.81 8.87
C THR A 269 21.20 -28.60 8.42
N VAL A 270 21.71 -27.40 8.69
CA VAL A 270 21.11 -26.17 8.19
C VAL A 270 21.20 -26.14 6.67
N LEU A 271 20.07 -25.95 6.01
CA LEU A 271 20.02 -25.79 4.56
C LEU A 271 20.44 -24.37 4.19
N VAL A 272 21.44 -24.28 3.32
CA VAL A 272 21.95 -23.01 2.79
C VAL A 272 21.34 -22.80 1.41
N PHE A 273 20.36 -21.89 1.32
CA PHE A 273 19.74 -21.51 0.05
C PHE A 273 20.60 -20.42 -0.60
N ARG A 274 21.20 -20.78 -1.74
CA ARG A 274 22.20 -19.92 -2.41
C ARG A 274 21.57 -18.97 -3.43
N ASN A 275 20.42 -19.32 -3.99
CA ASN A 275 19.74 -18.48 -4.96
C ASN A 275 18.82 -17.48 -4.25
N VAL A 276 19.17 -16.20 -4.33
CA VAL A 276 18.43 -15.12 -3.69
C VAL A 276 17.50 -14.46 -4.70
N ILE A 277 16.19 -14.66 -4.53
CA ILE A 277 15.16 -14.03 -5.36
C ILE A 277 14.88 -12.62 -4.82
N THR A 278 14.65 -12.52 -3.51
CA THR A 278 14.43 -11.26 -2.79
C THR A 278 15.14 -11.31 -1.44
N ASN A 279 15.74 -10.20 -0.99
CA ASN A 279 16.31 -10.07 0.35
C ASN A 279 16.25 -8.62 0.86
N ARG A 280 15.03 -8.07 0.90
CA ARG A 280 14.77 -6.71 1.39
C ARG A 280 15.05 -6.65 2.90
N GLY A 281 15.82 -5.66 3.32
CA GLY A 281 16.30 -5.54 4.70
C GLY A 281 17.55 -6.37 5.00
N ASN A 282 18.08 -7.14 4.03
CA ASN A 282 19.32 -7.92 4.13
C ASN A 282 19.37 -8.83 5.38
N ALA A 283 18.22 -9.33 5.82
CA ALA A 283 18.09 -10.12 7.04
C ALA A 283 18.46 -11.61 6.82
N TYR A 284 18.42 -12.10 5.58
CA TYR A 284 18.84 -13.47 5.23
C TYR A 284 20.29 -13.51 4.71
N SER A 285 21.06 -14.50 5.14
CA SER A 285 22.44 -14.73 4.71
C SER A 285 22.59 -15.98 3.82
N PRO A 286 22.84 -15.84 2.51
CA PRO A 286 22.98 -16.98 1.58
C PRO A 286 24.28 -17.78 1.78
N SER A 287 25.22 -17.29 2.57
CA SER A 287 26.43 -18.04 2.93
C SER A 287 26.21 -19.00 4.11
N THR A 288 25.19 -18.74 4.95
CA THR A 288 24.96 -19.48 6.19
C THR A 288 23.59 -20.17 6.27
N GLY A 289 22.62 -19.77 5.45
CA GLY A 289 21.25 -20.29 5.52
C GLY A 289 20.41 -19.68 6.66
N VAL A 290 20.90 -18.60 7.28
CA VAL A 290 20.31 -18.02 8.49
C VAL A 290 19.56 -16.72 8.17
N PHE A 291 18.32 -16.64 8.60
CA PHE A 291 17.60 -15.37 8.74
C PHE A 291 17.84 -14.81 10.15
N THR A 292 18.33 -13.58 10.26
CA THR A 292 18.50 -12.90 11.55
C THR A 292 17.51 -11.76 11.64
N THR A 293 16.66 -11.81 12.67
CA THR A 293 15.59 -10.84 12.90
C THR A 293 16.19 -9.45 13.15
N PRO A 294 15.91 -8.45 12.30
CA PRO A 294 16.52 -7.13 12.46
C PRO A 294 15.79 -6.25 13.48
N VAL A 295 14.47 -6.44 13.64
CA VAL A 295 13.60 -5.65 14.53
C VAL A 295 12.54 -6.54 15.18
N ASP A 296 12.04 -6.12 16.34
CA ASP A 296 10.97 -6.84 17.04
C ASP A 296 9.67 -6.78 16.22
N GLY A 297 8.98 -7.92 16.09
CA GLY A 297 7.77 -7.97 15.28
C GLY A 297 7.20 -9.37 15.06
N LEU A 298 6.04 -9.38 14.38
CA LEU A 298 5.39 -10.59 13.88
C LEU A 298 5.91 -10.90 12.48
N TYR A 299 6.51 -12.07 12.32
CA TYR A 299 7.04 -12.55 11.05
C TYR A 299 6.27 -13.77 10.58
N TYR A 300 6.08 -13.90 9.27
CA TYR A 300 5.55 -15.12 8.65
C TYR A 300 6.64 -15.80 7.83
N PHE A 301 6.76 -17.12 7.99
CA PHE A 301 7.69 -17.96 7.22
C PHE A 301 6.93 -19.06 6.50
N SER A 302 7.36 -19.36 5.27
CA SER A 302 6.89 -20.48 4.46
C SER A 302 8.08 -21.20 3.84
N PHE A 303 8.03 -22.52 3.79
CA PHE A 303 9.08 -23.32 3.17
C PHE A 303 8.51 -24.54 2.47
N THR A 304 9.22 -24.97 1.43
CA THR A 304 8.93 -26.19 0.67
C THR A 304 10.18 -27.05 0.56
N GLY A 305 10.03 -28.35 0.77
CA GLY A 305 11.03 -29.37 0.47
C GLY A 305 10.53 -30.25 -0.67
N HIS A 306 11.31 -30.32 -1.74
CA HIS A 306 11.02 -31.21 -2.87
C HIS A 306 11.82 -32.51 -2.75
N SER A 307 11.23 -33.64 -3.09
CA SER A 307 11.92 -34.94 -3.17
C SER A 307 11.69 -35.59 -4.52
N ALA A 308 12.74 -36.22 -5.04
CA ALA A 308 12.66 -37.04 -6.23
C ALA A 308 13.31 -38.40 -5.93
N GLY A 309 12.58 -39.49 -6.17
CA GLY A 309 13.09 -40.85 -5.96
C GLY A 309 12.85 -41.44 -4.56
N PRO A 310 13.53 -42.54 -4.20
CA PRO A 310 13.13 -43.42 -3.10
C PRO A 310 13.61 -42.96 -1.71
N HIS A 311 13.82 -41.65 -1.50
CA HIS A 311 14.36 -41.13 -0.25
C HIS A 311 13.34 -40.26 0.48
N ALA A 312 13.32 -40.34 1.80
CA ALA A 312 12.48 -39.49 2.62
C ALA A 312 12.99 -38.05 2.60
N SER A 313 12.06 -37.10 2.71
CA SER A 313 12.37 -35.67 2.78
C SER A 313 11.74 -35.10 4.04
N ALA A 314 12.57 -34.44 4.86
CA ALA A 314 12.12 -33.88 6.11
C ALA A 314 12.86 -32.58 6.38
N VAL A 315 12.12 -31.48 6.38
CA VAL A 315 12.65 -30.15 6.67
C VAL A 315 11.87 -29.51 7.81
N SER A 316 12.60 -28.94 8.77
CA SER A 316 12.02 -28.26 9.92
C SER A 316 12.49 -26.82 10.02
N LEU A 317 11.55 -25.95 10.34
CA LEU A 317 11.82 -24.57 10.70
C LEU A 317 12.21 -24.50 12.18
N PHE A 318 13.30 -23.83 12.46
CA PHE A 318 13.80 -23.58 13.81
C PHE A 318 13.85 -22.09 14.10
N ARG A 319 13.36 -21.70 15.28
CA ARG A 319 13.67 -20.42 15.91
C ARG A 319 14.74 -20.70 16.98
N ASN A 320 15.93 -20.15 16.78
CA ASN A 320 17.11 -20.44 17.59
C ASN A 320 17.38 -21.95 17.65
N ALA A 321 17.16 -22.58 18.81
CA ALA A 321 17.30 -24.02 19.01
C ALA A 321 15.96 -24.78 19.02
N GLU A 322 14.83 -24.07 18.99
CA GLU A 322 13.49 -24.64 19.11
C GLU A 322 12.90 -24.93 17.73
N ARG A 323 12.42 -26.16 17.54
CA ARG A 323 11.72 -26.57 16.33
C ARG A 323 10.28 -26.06 16.36
N VAL A 324 9.90 -25.31 15.34
CA VAL A 324 8.59 -24.65 15.23
C VAL A 324 7.63 -25.46 14.37
N ALA A 325 8.04 -25.77 13.15
CA ALA A 325 7.19 -26.43 12.15
C ALA A 325 8.01 -27.45 11.35
N THR A 326 7.36 -28.48 10.84
CA THR A 326 8.01 -29.56 10.08
C THR A 326 7.18 -29.89 8.85
N ALA A 327 7.84 -30.03 7.72
CA ALA A 327 7.29 -30.68 6.53
C ALA A 327 8.03 -32.01 6.36
N TYR A 328 7.27 -33.11 6.37
CA TYR A 328 7.80 -34.47 6.33
C TYR A 328 7.08 -35.28 5.27
N ASP A 329 7.86 -36.01 4.47
CA ASP A 329 7.38 -36.95 3.49
C ASP A 329 8.10 -38.30 3.62
N ARG A 330 7.37 -39.38 3.34
CA ARG A 330 7.94 -40.73 3.32
C ARG A 330 8.49 -41.07 1.94
N ALA A 331 9.60 -41.78 1.93
CA ALA A 331 10.18 -42.34 0.72
C ALA A 331 9.15 -43.16 -0.07
N SER A 332 8.91 -42.77 -1.32
CA SER A 332 8.07 -43.52 -2.25
C SER A 332 8.84 -43.73 -3.56
N PRO A 333 9.09 -44.97 -4.00
CA PRO A 333 9.82 -45.22 -5.24
C PRO A 333 9.10 -44.64 -6.47
N GLY A 334 9.86 -44.11 -7.43
CA GLY A 334 9.34 -43.68 -8.74
C GLY A 334 8.40 -42.47 -8.72
N THR A 335 8.34 -41.73 -7.60
CA THR A 335 7.43 -40.59 -7.43
C THR A 335 8.22 -39.34 -7.04
N VAL A 336 7.60 -38.20 -7.34
CA VAL A 336 8.12 -36.86 -7.05
C VAL A 336 7.13 -36.21 -6.10
N HIS A 337 7.62 -35.73 -4.96
CA HIS A 337 6.77 -35.14 -3.94
C HIS A 337 7.25 -33.75 -3.56
N SER A 338 6.30 -32.90 -3.18
CA SER A 338 6.58 -31.60 -2.60
C SER A 338 5.84 -31.54 -1.28
N VAL A 339 6.58 -31.24 -0.22
CA VAL A 339 6.00 -30.95 1.09
C VAL A 339 6.31 -29.53 1.48
N GLY A 340 5.37 -28.86 2.13
CA GLY A 340 5.55 -27.50 2.59
C GLY A 340 4.83 -27.26 3.90
N ASN A 341 5.34 -26.30 4.65
CA ASN A 341 4.72 -25.84 5.89
C ASN A 341 5.09 -24.37 6.12
N GLY A 342 4.46 -23.72 7.08
CA GLY A 342 4.72 -22.33 7.44
C GLY A 342 4.33 -22.03 8.88
N ALA A 343 4.80 -20.90 9.40
CA ALA A 343 4.49 -20.46 10.75
C ALA A 343 4.56 -18.93 10.87
N ALA A 344 3.63 -18.36 11.64
CA ALA A 344 3.71 -16.98 12.11
C ALA A 344 4.37 -16.96 13.51
N LEU A 345 5.38 -16.11 13.70
CA LEU A 345 6.19 -16.07 14.92
C LEU A 345 6.43 -14.64 15.36
N TRP A 346 6.21 -14.37 16.65
CA TRP A 346 6.78 -13.20 17.31
C TRP A 346 8.28 -13.43 17.52
N LEU A 347 9.08 -12.53 16.98
CA LEU A 347 10.54 -12.58 17.05
C LEU A 347 11.08 -11.28 17.64
N LYS A 348 12.17 -11.40 18.38
CA LYS A 348 12.96 -10.25 18.85
C LYS A 348 14.16 -10.03 17.95
N ALA A 349 14.65 -8.80 17.89
CA ALA A 349 15.88 -8.44 17.22
C ALA A 349 17.02 -9.36 17.69
N GLY A 350 17.72 -9.97 16.74
CA GLY A 350 18.77 -10.96 16.97
C GLY A 350 18.30 -12.42 16.97
N ASP A 351 17.00 -12.72 17.05
CA ASP A 351 16.51 -14.09 16.90
C ASP A 351 16.88 -14.66 15.54
N ARG A 352 17.33 -15.92 15.52
CA ARG A 352 17.79 -16.60 14.30
C ARG A 352 16.78 -17.63 13.85
N VAL A 353 16.35 -17.55 12.61
CA VAL A 353 15.47 -18.54 11.98
C VAL A 353 16.24 -19.32 10.93
N THR A 354 16.17 -20.65 11.02
CA THR A 354 16.88 -21.56 10.11
C THR A 354 15.97 -22.67 9.63
N LEU A 355 16.17 -23.13 8.41
CA LEU A 355 15.57 -24.37 7.93
C LEU A 355 16.61 -25.49 8.02
N ARG A 356 16.26 -26.60 8.67
CA ARG A 356 17.17 -27.73 8.85
C ARG A 356 16.61 -28.98 8.17
N LEU A 357 17.45 -29.63 7.37
CA LEU A 357 17.22 -30.96 6.82
C LEU A 357 17.51 -31.99 7.89
N TRP A 358 16.61 -32.96 8.09
CA TRP A 358 16.83 -34.01 9.08
C TRP A 358 17.95 -34.95 8.63
N ALA A 359 18.68 -35.51 9.59
CA ALA A 359 19.65 -36.55 9.34
C ALA A 359 19.06 -37.67 8.47
N ARG A 360 19.85 -38.14 7.49
CA ARG A 360 19.52 -39.23 6.57
C ARG A 360 18.34 -38.96 5.62
N THR A 361 17.90 -37.70 5.50
CA THR A 361 16.90 -37.28 4.51
C THR A 361 17.53 -36.42 3.43
N LEU A 362 16.85 -36.24 2.31
CA LEU A 362 17.33 -35.38 1.21
C LEU A 362 16.24 -34.44 0.71
N VAL A 363 16.69 -33.35 0.09
CA VAL A 363 15.85 -32.47 -0.71
C VAL A 363 16.46 -32.29 -2.08
N TYR A 364 15.61 -32.09 -3.08
CA TYR A 364 16.01 -31.82 -4.46
C TYR A 364 15.86 -30.33 -4.77
N GLY A 365 16.86 -29.76 -5.43
CA GLY A 365 16.82 -28.41 -5.95
C GLY A 365 17.02 -28.41 -7.46
N ASP A 366 16.33 -27.50 -8.13
CA ASP A 366 16.59 -27.12 -9.52
C ASP A 366 16.55 -25.59 -9.57
N ALA A 367 17.65 -24.99 -10.01
CA ALA A 367 17.81 -23.54 -10.02
C ALA A 367 16.80 -22.87 -10.98
N ALA A 368 16.39 -23.54 -12.05
CA ALA A 368 15.42 -23.01 -13.02
C ALA A 368 13.98 -23.10 -12.52
N LEU A 369 13.65 -24.14 -11.73
CA LEU A 369 12.29 -24.40 -11.25
C LEU A 369 12.02 -23.89 -9.83
N CYS A 370 13.06 -23.60 -9.05
CA CYS A 370 12.94 -23.09 -7.67
C CYS A 370 11.97 -23.90 -6.79
N GLN A 371 12.04 -25.23 -6.82
CA GLN A 371 11.05 -26.09 -6.15
C GLN A 371 11.20 -26.15 -4.61
N THR A 372 12.44 -26.20 -4.13
CA THR A 372 12.77 -26.15 -2.70
C THR A 372 13.04 -24.70 -2.32
N THR A 373 12.12 -24.11 -1.56
CA THR A 373 12.10 -22.67 -1.24
C THR A 373 12.03 -22.42 0.26
N PHE A 374 12.53 -21.25 0.64
CA PHE A 374 12.33 -20.70 1.98
C PHE A 374 12.09 -19.20 1.84
N SER A 375 10.99 -18.72 2.39
CA SER A 375 10.56 -17.33 2.28
C SER A 375 10.03 -16.84 3.63
N GLY A 376 10.15 -15.54 3.87
CA GLY A 376 9.52 -14.92 5.02
C GLY A 376 9.52 -13.41 4.95
N PHE A 377 8.61 -12.79 5.70
CA PHE A 377 8.44 -11.34 5.71
C PHE A 377 7.89 -10.84 7.06
N LEU A 378 8.18 -9.58 7.36
CA LEU A 378 7.61 -8.86 8.50
C LEU A 378 6.15 -8.50 8.19
N VAL A 379 5.25 -8.87 9.09
CA VAL A 379 3.81 -8.57 9.02
C VAL A 379 3.49 -7.28 9.78
N SER A 380 4.01 -7.13 11.00
CA SER A 380 3.77 -5.98 11.87
C SER A 380 4.91 -5.83 12.86
N LEU A 381 5.22 -4.59 13.23
CA LEU A 381 6.10 -4.27 14.35
C LEU A 381 5.35 -4.50 15.68
N THR A 382 6.11 -4.68 16.75
CA THR A 382 5.61 -4.69 18.15
C THR A 382 5.62 -3.30 18.75
#